data_AF-A0A349YMB6-F1
#
_entry.id   AF-A0A349YMB6-F1
#
_cell.length_a   1.000
_cell.length_b   1.000
_cell.length_c   1.000
_cell.angle_alpha   90.00
_cell.angle_beta   90.00
_cell.angle_gamma   90.00
#
_symmetry.space_group_name_H-M   'P 1'
#
loop_
_entity.id
_entity.type
_entity.pdbx_description
1 polymer ?
#
loop_
_entity_poly.entity_id
_entity_poly.type
_entity_poly.pdbx_seq_one_letter_code
_entity_poly.pdbx_strand_id
1 'polypeptide(L)'
;MSAKTFNTRIGLKYDTYANWVANNPTPLQGEVCVTVIPADTGAVRQEPAILFKVGDGTRTYTELDFTSAKAADIYDWAKQATKPTYTAAEITGLADFVSGEIQDTNTQYKIEADEIDGRTFHLFAKEIGGEWTKQNTYTVPAETVYTLVTGETNGTVKFNDKEVAVAGLKSAAYEDTSAFDKAGTAETKVKALADGAVKTNTDAIAAINDADTGILAQAKTYADGKASTAETNAKTYVDGKLGILAKDKTVAEMIEDAKTAATYDDTALTARVAANEKALETLNGEGEGSVSKAVADGIATVVAGADADFDTLKEVADWIKSDTTGAAKMQADIATLKGGDTVDGSVAKSLKDAKAYTDEKNTAMDTRVDTLEKAIGEGGSVATQITTEIGKLDATVASAEVEAGKGIKVTVTEEDGRLTGVTVTGNYAEIYDAKGAAATAETNAKTYADGLAGNYATAAQGKKADTAVQTVAAGDTNGTIKVDGKNVTVYTHPANHTISEVTGLQDALDEKVKDADLATIAKSGNVNDLVQTAGDYIVINCGSATTVI
;
A
#
# COMPACT_ATOMS: atom_id res chain seq x y z
N MET A 1 20.62 26.55 19.23
CA MET A 1 20.67 27.11 17.86
C MET A 1 19.28 27.00 17.28
N SER A 2 18.76 28.00 16.55
CA SER A 2 17.50 27.83 15.81
C SER A 2 17.76 27.02 14.54
N ALA A 3 16.89 26.06 14.24
CA ALA A 3 16.92 25.39 12.96
C ALA A 3 16.51 26.39 11.87
N LYS A 4 17.36 26.59 10.86
CA LYS A 4 17.02 27.38 9.67
C LYS A 4 16.70 26.42 8.52
N THR A 5 15.41 26.28 8.21
CA THR A 5 14.94 25.46 7.08
C THR A 5 15.41 26.10 5.77
N PHE A 6 16.31 25.43 5.05
CA PHE A 6 16.86 25.92 3.79
C PHE A 6 16.10 25.31 2.60
N ASN A 7 15.04 25.99 2.18
CA ASN A 7 14.25 25.56 1.01
C ASN A 7 15.07 25.75 -0.27
N THR A 8 15.30 24.67 -1.02
CA THR A 8 16.08 24.69 -2.27
C THR A 8 15.32 24.04 -3.41
N ARG A 9 15.67 24.42 -4.65
CA ARG A 9 15.36 23.70 -5.88
C ARG A 9 16.67 23.53 -6.62
N ILE A 10 17.13 22.30 -6.79
CA ILE A 10 18.45 22.00 -7.37
C ILE A 10 18.25 21.57 -8.83
N GLY A 11 18.84 22.31 -9.77
CA GLY A 11 18.96 21.89 -11.16
C GLY A 11 20.11 20.90 -11.30
N LEU A 12 19.81 19.66 -11.69
CA LEU A 12 20.82 18.63 -12.00
C LEU A 12 21.26 18.73 -13.46
N LYS A 13 22.45 18.23 -13.79
CA LYS A 13 22.93 18.21 -15.18
C LYS A 13 22.06 17.25 -16.00
N TYR A 14 21.42 17.81 -17.02
CA TYR A 14 20.44 17.16 -17.88
C TYR A 14 20.93 17.26 -19.34
N ASP A 15 20.97 16.14 -20.05
CA ASP A 15 21.43 16.10 -21.45
C ASP A 15 20.92 14.85 -22.19
N THR A 16 21.13 14.79 -23.50
CA THR A 16 20.76 13.61 -24.32
C THR A 16 21.74 12.45 -24.11
N TYR A 17 21.29 11.21 -24.28
CA TYR A 17 22.15 10.02 -24.22
C TYR A 17 23.34 10.11 -25.18
N ALA A 18 23.11 10.59 -26.42
CA ALA A 18 24.17 10.81 -27.40
C ALA A 18 25.24 11.80 -26.90
N ASN A 19 24.84 12.93 -26.30
CA ASN A 19 25.77 13.90 -25.74
C ASN A 19 26.54 13.36 -24.53
N TRP A 20 25.87 12.62 -23.64
CA TRP A 20 26.53 11.98 -22.50
C TRP A 20 27.56 10.92 -22.93
N VAL A 21 27.23 10.09 -23.91
CA VAL A 21 28.15 9.08 -24.48
C VAL A 21 29.30 9.74 -25.24
N ALA A 22 29.05 10.82 -25.98
CA ALA A 22 30.10 11.51 -26.76
C ALA A 22 31.11 12.28 -25.90
N ASN A 23 30.69 12.86 -24.77
CA ASN A 23 31.57 13.58 -23.86
C ASN A 23 32.17 12.67 -22.76
N ASN A 24 31.49 11.57 -22.44
CA ASN A 24 31.87 10.53 -21.47
C ASN A 24 32.61 11.00 -20.19
N PRO A 25 32.07 11.97 -19.41
CA PRO A 25 32.73 12.46 -18.21
C PRO A 25 32.76 11.41 -17.09
N THR A 26 33.70 11.55 -16.16
CA THR A 26 33.72 10.84 -14.86
C THR A 26 32.98 11.70 -13.81
N PRO A 27 31.75 11.34 -13.40
CA PRO A 27 30.98 12.13 -12.44
C PRO A 27 31.46 11.87 -11.00
N LEU A 28 31.33 12.87 -10.13
CA LEU A 28 31.72 12.77 -8.72
C LEU A 28 30.88 11.73 -7.96
N GLN A 29 31.39 11.25 -6.83
CA GLN A 29 30.67 10.28 -6.00
C GLN A 29 29.35 10.89 -5.49
N GLY A 30 28.22 10.30 -5.88
CA GLY A 30 26.88 10.80 -5.60
C GLY A 30 26.34 11.84 -6.60
N GLU A 31 27.08 12.21 -7.65
CA GLU A 31 26.60 13.10 -8.70
C GLU A 31 25.55 12.41 -9.58
N VAL A 32 24.41 13.08 -9.84
CA VAL A 32 23.30 12.50 -10.61
C VAL A 32 23.29 13.04 -12.04
N CYS A 33 23.61 12.18 -13.00
CA CYS A 33 23.64 12.49 -14.43
C CYS A 33 22.28 12.16 -15.06
N VAL A 34 21.43 13.17 -15.28
CA VAL A 34 20.09 12.97 -15.86
C VAL A 34 20.17 12.89 -17.38
N THR A 35 19.60 11.83 -17.94
CA THR A 35 19.76 11.40 -19.33
C THR A 35 18.41 11.32 -20.02
N VAL A 36 18.25 12.02 -21.15
CA VAL A 36 17.14 11.79 -22.09
C VAL A 36 17.56 10.72 -23.09
N ILE A 37 16.85 9.60 -23.08
CA ILE A 37 16.96 8.53 -24.05
C ILE A 37 15.78 8.69 -25.03
N PRO A 38 15.99 9.14 -26.29
CA PRO A 38 14.95 9.17 -27.30
C PRO A 38 14.54 7.75 -27.72
N ALA A 39 13.55 7.62 -28.60
CA ALA A 39 13.15 6.33 -29.15
C ALA A 39 14.28 5.68 -29.99
N ASP A 40 14.24 4.35 -30.08
CA ASP A 40 15.04 3.53 -31.01
C ASP A 40 16.57 3.68 -30.89
N THR A 41 17.09 3.99 -29.70
CA THR A 41 18.54 3.99 -29.42
C THR A 41 19.07 2.65 -28.93
N GLY A 42 18.22 1.80 -28.35
CA GLY A 42 18.58 0.47 -27.83
C GLY A 42 19.44 0.51 -26.57
N ALA A 43 19.47 1.63 -25.84
CA ALA A 43 20.14 1.78 -24.56
C ALA A 43 19.37 1.10 -23.42
N VAL A 44 18.02 1.04 -23.50
CA VAL A 44 17.14 0.34 -22.56
C VAL A 44 15.91 -0.27 -23.26
N ARG A 45 15.15 -1.12 -22.53
CA ARG A 45 13.94 -1.80 -23.05
C ARG A 45 12.67 -0.94 -23.17
N GLN A 46 12.67 0.27 -22.60
CA GLN A 46 11.54 1.20 -22.62
C GLN A 46 12.06 2.56 -23.06
N GLU A 47 11.84 2.88 -24.34
CA GLU A 47 12.29 4.12 -24.99
C GLU A 47 11.09 4.76 -25.71
N PRO A 48 10.93 6.09 -25.71
CA PRO A 48 11.78 7.09 -25.05
C PRO A 48 11.61 7.11 -23.51
N ALA A 49 12.67 7.44 -22.79
CA ALA A 49 12.68 7.54 -21.33
C ALA A 49 13.61 8.64 -20.81
N ILE A 50 13.36 9.10 -19.59
CA ILE A 50 14.31 9.90 -18.81
C ILE A 50 14.82 9.03 -17.67
N LEU A 51 16.12 8.71 -17.69
CA LEU A 51 16.79 7.90 -16.68
C LEU A 51 17.96 8.69 -16.07
N PHE A 52 18.55 8.16 -15.00
CA PHE A 52 19.76 8.73 -14.43
C PHE A 52 20.80 7.65 -14.07
N LYS A 53 22.06 8.06 -14.14
CA LYS A 53 23.20 7.35 -13.57
C LYS A 53 23.68 8.13 -12.34
N VAL A 54 24.26 7.44 -11.37
CA VAL A 54 24.87 8.08 -10.19
C VAL A 54 26.37 7.80 -10.22
N GLY A 55 27.18 8.84 -10.16
CA GLY A 55 28.64 8.73 -10.14
C GLY A 55 29.14 8.02 -8.89
N ASP A 56 30.18 7.21 -9.05
CA ASP A 56 30.95 6.64 -7.94
C ASP A 56 32.29 7.37 -7.71
N GLY A 57 32.57 8.41 -8.51
CA GLY A 57 33.83 9.15 -8.47
C GLY A 57 34.99 8.50 -9.21
N THR A 58 34.77 7.37 -9.88
CA THR A 58 35.83 6.59 -10.56
C THR A 58 35.51 6.19 -11.99
N ARG A 59 34.29 5.72 -12.28
CA ARG A 59 33.85 5.29 -13.61
C ARG A 59 33.35 6.44 -14.46
N THR A 60 33.59 6.38 -15.77
CA THR A 60 33.02 7.29 -16.76
C THR A 60 31.53 7.00 -16.99
N TYR A 61 30.79 7.96 -17.55
CA TYR A 61 29.36 7.85 -17.81
C TYR A 61 28.96 6.55 -18.54
N THR A 62 29.74 6.08 -19.51
CA THR A 62 29.46 4.83 -20.25
C THR A 62 29.65 3.58 -19.41
N GLU A 63 30.54 3.60 -18.42
CA GLU A 63 30.86 2.48 -17.52
C GLU A 63 29.94 2.41 -16.29
N LEU A 64 29.24 3.50 -15.97
CA LEU A 64 28.21 3.55 -14.93
C LEU A 64 26.93 2.87 -15.40
N ASP A 65 26.20 2.26 -14.46
CA ASP A 65 24.91 1.62 -14.69
C ASP A 65 23.75 2.63 -14.60
N PHE A 66 22.63 2.36 -15.29
CA PHE A 66 21.39 3.12 -15.07
C PHE A 66 20.71 2.68 -13.77
N THR A 67 20.19 3.64 -13.01
CA THR A 67 19.46 3.34 -11.77
C THR A 67 18.04 2.89 -12.12
N SER A 68 17.80 1.58 -12.11
CA SER A 68 16.49 0.97 -12.38
C SER A 68 16.05 -0.01 -11.28
N ALA A 69 14.74 -0.21 -11.14
CA ALA A 69 14.18 -1.28 -10.32
C ALA A 69 14.06 -2.57 -11.14
N LYS A 70 14.25 -3.75 -10.51
CA LYS A 70 14.23 -5.07 -11.18
C LYS A 70 12.94 -5.43 -11.95
N ALA A 71 11.87 -4.65 -11.82
CA ALA A 71 10.63 -4.81 -12.57
C ALA A 71 10.58 -4.01 -13.89
N ALA A 72 11.60 -3.21 -14.20
CA ALA A 72 11.64 -2.35 -15.38
C ALA A 72 11.65 -3.14 -16.71
N ASP A 73 12.29 -4.31 -16.77
CA ASP A 73 12.46 -5.06 -18.03
C ASP A 73 11.24 -5.87 -18.49
N ILE A 74 10.14 -5.84 -17.74
CA ILE A 74 8.90 -6.56 -18.08
C ILE A 74 8.22 -5.85 -19.27
N TYR A 75 7.81 -6.62 -20.30
CA TYR A 75 6.98 -6.10 -21.40
C TYR A 75 5.59 -5.72 -20.91
N ASP A 76 4.98 -4.66 -21.46
CA ASP A 76 3.70 -4.15 -20.94
C ASP A 76 2.53 -5.13 -21.07
N TRP A 77 2.55 -6.05 -22.05
CA TRP A 77 1.56 -7.14 -22.15
C TRP A 77 1.59 -8.10 -20.94
N ALA A 78 2.74 -8.22 -20.28
CA ALA A 78 2.92 -9.04 -19.07
C ALA A 78 2.64 -8.27 -17.76
N LYS A 79 2.41 -6.94 -17.84
CA LYS A 79 2.00 -6.10 -16.70
C LYS A 79 0.46 -5.96 -16.58
N GLN A 80 -0.30 -6.46 -17.56
CA GLN A 80 -1.76 -6.33 -17.57
C GLN A 80 -2.41 -7.26 -16.52
N ALA A 81 -3.46 -6.78 -15.86
CA ALA A 81 -4.18 -7.54 -14.82
C ALA A 81 -4.91 -8.79 -15.35
N THR A 82 -5.08 -8.90 -16.67
CA THR A 82 -5.66 -10.05 -17.37
C THR A 82 -4.67 -10.57 -18.41
N LYS A 83 -4.42 -11.88 -18.42
CA LYS A 83 -3.57 -12.54 -19.43
C LYS A 83 -4.14 -12.28 -20.84
N PRO A 84 -3.30 -11.91 -21.84
CA PRO A 84 -3.75 -11.76 -23.22
C PRO A 84 -4.41 -13.03 -23.78
N THR A 85 -5.42 -12.85 -24.63
CA THR A 85 -6.01 -13.91 -25.44
C THR A 85 -5.12 -14.14 -26.66
N TYR A 86 -4.65 -15.38 -26.84
CA TYR A 86 -3.87 -15.80 -28.02
C TYR A 86 -4.76 -16.54 -29.00
N THR A 87 -4.56 -16.33 -30.29
CA THR A 87 -5.15 -17.14 -31.36
C THR A 87 -4.37 -18.45 -31.53
N ALA A 88 -5.00 -19.47 -32.11
CA ALA A 88 -4.35 -20.77 -32.36
C ALA A 88 -3.11 -20.66 -33.25
N ALA A 89 -3.03 -19.64 -34.12
CA ALA A 89 -1.90 -19.40 -35.02
C ALA A 89 -0.63 -18.89 -34.29
N GLU A 90 -0.77 -18.38 -33.06
CA GLU A 90 0.34 -17.90 -32.24
C GLU A 90 0.97 -19.01 -31.37
N ILE A 91 0.45 -20.25 -31.46
CA ILE A 91 0.84 -21.38 -30.61
C ILE A 91 1.48 -22.48 -31.47
N THR A 92 2.81 -22.41 -31.62
CA THR A 92 3.62 -23.42 -32.32
C THR A 92 3.42 -24.82 -31.72
N GLY A 93 3.21 -25.83 -32.57
CA GLY A 93 3.02 -27.23 -32.16
C GLY A 93 1.58 -27.63 -31.80
N LEU A 94 0.63 -26.68 -31.78
CA LEU A 94 -0.77 -26.97 -31.44
C LEU A 94 -1.46 -27.89 -32.47
N ALA A 95 -1.12 -27.74 -33.76
CA ALA A 95 -1.67 -28.59 -34.82
C ALA A 95 -1.20 -30.06 -34.70
N ASP A 96 0.10 -30.25 -34.42
CA ASP A 96 0.70 -31.59 -34.29
C ASP A 96 0.08 -32.34 -33.10
N PHE A 97 -0.08 -31.66 -31.96
CA PHE A 97 -0.71 -32.20 -30.75
C PHE A 97 -2.16 -32.67 -31.01
N VAL A 98 -2.98 -31.84 -31.67
CA VAL A 98 -4.36 -32.19 -32.02
C VAL A 98 -4.43 -33.39 -32.97
N SER A 99 -3.47 -33.55 -33.88
CA SER A 99 -3.41 -34.69 -34.80
C SER A 99 -3.00 -36.01 -34.13
N GLY A 100 -2.26 -35.96 -33.02
CA GLY A 100 -1.81 -37.14 -32.27
C GLY A 100 -2.90 -37.77 -31.39
N GLU A 101 -3.72 -36.94 -30.75
CA GLU A 101 -4.67 -37.37 -29.71
C GLU A 101 -6.06 -37.79 -30.24
N ILE A 102 -6.40 -37.50 -31.51
CA ILE A 102 -7.71 -37.84 -32.11
C ILE A 102 -7.50 -38.49 -33.48
N GLN A 103 -7.97 -39.73 -33.66
CA GLN A 103 -7.65 -40.57 -34.84
C GLN A 103 -8.85 -41.18 -35.60
N ASP A 104 -10.06 -41.28 -35.01
CA ASP A 104 -11.31 -41.50 -35.77
C ASP A 104 -12.52 -40.91 -35.04
N THR A 105 -13.35 -40.19 -35.79
CA THR A 105 -14.70 -39.72 -35.40
C THR A 105 -15.67 -39.70 -36.58
N ASN A 106 -15.28 -40.21 -37.75
CA ASN A 106 -15.90 -39.85 -39.03
C ASN A 106 -16.71 -40.97 -39.70
N THR A 107 -16.62 -42.22 -39.22
CA THR A 107 -17.29 -43.38 -39.84
C THR A 107 -18.62 -43.75 -39.14
N GLN A 108 -19.69 -43.92 -39.91
CA GLN A 108 -21.02 -44.34 -39.45
C GLN A 108 -21.41 -45.71 -40.04
N TYR A 109 -22.25 -46.47 -39.34
CA TYR A 109 -22.71 -47.82 -39.73
C TYR A 109 -24.24 -47.96 -39.63
N LYS A 110 -24.85 -48.80 -40.47
CA LYS A 110 -26.26 -49.25 -40.36
C LYS A 110 -26.43 -50.70 -40.83
N ILE A 111 -27.47 -51.38 -40.34
CA ILE A 111 -27.87 -52.72 -40.79
C ILE A 111 -29.33 -52.66 -41.26
N GLU A 112 -29.62 -53.24 -42.42
CA GLU A 112 -30.95 -53.29 -43.02
C GLU A 112 -31.25 -54.71 -43.53
N ALA A 113 -32.52 -55.12 -43.52
CA ALA A 113 -32.95 -56.36 -44.15
C ALA A 113 -32.97 -56.21 -45.69
N ASP A 114 -32.86 -57.31 -46.41
CA ASP A 114 -33.12 -57.35 -47.85
C ASP A 114 -34.62 -57.19 -48.13
N GLU A 115 -34.97 -56.47 -49.21
CA GLU A 115 -36.36 -56.15 -49.55
C GLU A 115 -37.16 -57.34 -50.10
N ILE A 116 -36.49 -58.42 -50.50
CA ILE A 116 -37.06 -59.61 -51.15
C ILE A 116 -37.01 -60.82 -50.20
N ASP A 117 -35.91 -61.01 -49.46
CA ASP A 117 -35.77 -62.05 -48.43
C ASP A 117 -35.54 -61.46 -47.03
N GLY A 118 -36.58 -61.45 -46.20
CA GLY A 118 -36.51 -61.05 -44.79
C GLY A 118 -35.66 -61.95 -43.88
N ARG A 119 -35.01 -63.00 -44.41
CA ARG A 119 -33.94 -63.77 -43.73
C ARG A 119 -32.53 -63.30 -44.10
N THR A 120 -32.40 -62.39 -45.07
CA THR A 120 -31.14 -61.80 -45.51
C THR A 120 -30.98 -60.38 -44.97
N PHE A 121 -29.77 -60.05 -44.53
CA PHE A 121 -29.42 -58.76 -43.92
C PHE A 121 -28.12 -58.21 -44.50
N HIS A 122 -28.04 -56.88 -44.63
CA HIS A 122 -26.90 -56.15 -45.17
C HIS A 122 -26.32 -55.19 -44.14
N LEU A 123 -25.00 -55.17 -44.00
CA LEU A 123 -24.26 -54.12 -43.27
C LEU A 123 -23.82 -53.04 -44.26
N PHE A 124 -24.00 -51.78 -43.90
CA PHE A 124 -23.50 -50.62 -44.65
C PHE A 124 -22.63 -49.72 -43.76
N ALA A 125 -21.68 -49.03 -44.36
CA ALA A 125 -20.82 -48.03 -43.73
C ALA A 125 -20.68 -46.77 -44.60
N LYS A 126 -20.36 -45.63 -43.99
CA LYS A 126 -20.01 -44.39 -44.68
C LYS A 126 -19.21 -43.40 -43.84
N GLU A 127 -18.61 -42.41 -44.49
CA GLU A 127 -18.13 -41.20 -43.83
C GLU A 127 -19.27 -40.19 -43.57
N ILE A 128 -19.08 -39.28 -42.61
CA ILE A 128 -19.99 -38.14 -42.39
C ILE A 128 -20.11 -37.30 -43.67
N GLY A 129 -21.36 -37.07 -44.10
CA GLY A 129 -21.68 -36.40 -45.38
C GLY A 129 -21.55 -37.28 -46.62
N GLY A 130 -20.94 -38.47 -46.53
CA GLY A 130 -20.80 -39.41 -47.64
C GLY A 130 -22.06 -40.25 -47.93
N GLU A 131 -21.91 -41.19 -48.87
CA GLU A 131 -22.94 -42.15 -49.29
C GLU A 131 -22.79 -43.52 -48.61
N TRP A 132 -23.92 -44.24 -48.44
CA TRP A 132 -23.93 -45.54 -47.78
C TRP A 132 -23.40 -46.67 -48.69
N THR A 133 -22.26 -47.25 -48.32
CA THR A 133 -21.62 -48.36 -49.05
C THR A 133 -21.90 -49.70 -48.37
N LYS A 134 -22.32 -50.73 -49.14
CA LYS A 134 -22.61 -52.06 -48.60
C LYS A 134 -21.30 -52.81 -48.31
N GLN A 135 -21.11 -53.22 -47.07
CA GLN A 135 -19.88 -53.84 -46.56
C GLN A 135 -19.97 -55.37 -46.45
N ASN A 136 -21.13 -55.90 -46.06
CA ASN A 136 -21.33 -57.35 -45.91
C ASN A 136 -22.80 -57.77 -46.09
N THR A 137 -23.05 -59.07 -46.29
CA THR A 137 -24.38 -59.68 -46.40
C THR A 137 -24.41 -61.04 -45.69
N TYR A 138 -25.51 -61.36 -45.00
CA TYR A 138 -25.71 -62.64 -44.33
C TYR A 138 -27.16 -63.13 -44.46
N THR A 139 -27.35 -64.44 -44.68
CA THR A 139 -28.67 -65.07 -44.87
C THR A 139 -28.88 -66.19 -43.86
N VAL A 140 -30.02 -66.20 -43.16
CA VAL A 140 -30.39 -67.26 -42.21
C VAL A 140 -30.96 -68.48 -42.96
N PRO A 141 -30.41 -69.70 -42.76
CA PRO A 141 -30.94 -70.91 -43.40
C PRO A 141 -32.43 -71.18 -43.13
N ALA A 142 -33.07 -71.93 -44.02
CA ALA A 142 -34.42 -72.45 -43.84
C ALA A 142 -34.41 -73.81 -43.12
N GLU A 143 -35.40 -74.05 -42.26
CA GLU A 143 -35.58 -75.32 -41.55
C GLU A 143 -36.44 -76.31 -42.37
N THR A 144 -36.14 -77.60 -42.27
CA THR A 144 -36.90 -78.68 -42.93
C THR A 144 -37.94 -79.24 -41.97
N VAL A 145 -39.22 -79.17 -42.35
CA VAL A 145 -40.34 -79.73 -41.57
C VAL A 145 -40.69 -81.13 -42.10
N TYR A 146 -40.97 -82.06 -41.18
CA TYR A 146 -41.39 -83.44 -41.49
C TYR A 146 -42.77 -83.75 -40.90
N THR A 147 -43.52 -84.67 -41.53
CA THR A 147 -44.89 -85.04 -41.13
C THR A 147 -45.03 -86.54 -40.82
N LEU A 148 -45.90 -86.87 -39.86
CA LEU A 148 -46.25 -88.24 -39.49
C LEU A 148 -47.76 -88.33 -39.22
N VAL A 149 -48.45 -89.28 -39.88
CA VAL A 149 -49.91 -89.51 -39.74
C VAL A 149 -50.22 -91.01 -39.72
N THR A 150 -51.47 -91.38 -39.38
CA THR A 150 -51.95 -92.77 -39.39
C THR A 150 -51.87 -93.39 -40.78
N GLY A 151 -51.52 -94.69 -40.87
CA GLY A 151 -51.50 -95.43 -42.12
C GLY A 151 -52.88 -95.96 -42.53
N GLU A 152 -53.02 -96.37 -43.79
CA GLU A 152 -54.23 -97.00 -44.30
C GLU A 152 -54.33 -98.48 -43.88
N THR A 153 -53.18 -99.14 -43.68
CA THR A 153 -53.12 -100.53 -43.23
C THR A 153 -53.01 -100.62 -41.70
N ASN A 154 -53.78 -101.52 -41.06
CA ASN A 154 -53.70 -101.74 -39.61
C ASN A 154 -52.27 -102.16 -39.20
N GLY A 155 -51.68 -101.47 -38.21
CA GLY A 155 -50.28 -101.64 -37.81
C GLY A 155 -49.25 -100.81 -38.62
N THR A 156 -49.68 -99.78 -39.35
CA THR A 156 -48.81 -98.90 -40.15
C THR A 156 -49.04 -97.41 -39.88
N VAL A 157 -48.08 -96.57 -40.27
CA VAL A 157 -48.13 -95.10 -40.24
C VAL A 157 -47.56 -94.52 -41.54
N LYS A 158 -47.88 -93.28 -41.91
CA LYS A 158 -47.26 -92.58 -43.05
C LYS A 158 -46.31 -91.49 -42.55
N PHE A 159 -45.07 -91.50 -43.02
CA PHE A 159 -44.06 -90.47 -42.76
C PHE A 159 -43.70 -89.77 -44.06
N ASN A 160 -43.88 -88.44 -44.12
CA ASN A 160 -43.80 -87.65 -45.36
C ASN A 160 -44.56 -88.32 -46.51
N ASP A 161 -45.85 -88.59 -46.29
CA ASP A 161 -46.82 -89.26 -47.19
C ASP A 161 -46.49 -90.71 -47.62
N LYS A 162 -45.38 -91.29 -47.15
CA LYS A 162 -44.98 -92.67 -47.45
C LYS A 162 -45.35 -93.63 -46.31
N GLU A 163 -46.13 -94.67 -46.62
CA GLU A 163 -46.56 -95.68 -45.64
C GLU A 163 -45.39 -96.60 -45.22
N VAL A 164 -45.28 -96.82 -43.91
CA VAL A 164 -44.25 -97.63 -43.24
C VAL A 164 -44.87 -98.49 -42.13
N ALA A 165 -44.44 -99.74 -42.03
CA ALA A 165 -44.97 -100.68 -41.04
C ALA A 165 -44.37 -100.45 -39.64
N VAL A 166 -45.21 -100.49 -38.61
CA VAL A 166 -44.77 -100.33 -37.21
C VAL A 166 -44.23 -101.66 -36.70
N ALA A 167 -42.90 -101.81 -36.76
CA ALA A 167 -42.20 -103.02 -36.35
C ALA A 167 -42.40 -103.32 -34.85
N GLY A 168 -43.29 -104.26 -34.53
CA GLY A 168 -43.49 -104.74 -33.16
C GLY A 168 -44.85 -105.39 -32.90
N LEU A 169 -45.93 -104.91 -33.52
CA LEU A 169 -47.30 -105.27 -33.11
C LEU A 169 -47.68 -106.75 -33.30
N LYS A 170 -47.07 -107.47 -34.25
CA LYS A 170 -47.30 -108.90 -34.54
C LYS A 170 -48.79 -109.32 -34.46
N SER A 171 -49.21 -109.96 -33.37
CA SER A 171 -50.54 -110.53 -33.15
C SER A 171 -51.44 -109.66 -32.25
N ALA A 172 -51.18 -108.35 -32.17
CA ALA A 172 -52.06 -107.38 -31.49
C ALA A 172 -53.23 -106.91 -32.37
N ALA A 173 -53.46 -107.53 -33.53
CA ALA A 173 -54.73 -107.44 -34.24
C ALA A 173 -55.81 -108.18 -33.43
N TYR A 174 -56.95 -107.51 -33.21
CA TYR A 174 -58.02 -107.96 -32.32
C TYR A 174 -58.61 -109.32 -32.74
N GLU A 175 -58.81 -110.20 -31.75
CA GLU A 175 -59.60 -111.45 -31.84
C GLU A 175 -60.82 -111.32 -30.92
N ASP A 176 -61.92 -112.00 -31.24
CA ASP A 176 -63.22 -111.73 -30.59
C ASP A 176 -63.38 -112.45 -29.23
N THR A 177 -64.08 -111.77 -28.33
CA THR A 177 -64.20 -112.03 -26.88
C THR A 177 -65.00 -113.28 -26.50
N SER A 178 -65.75 -113.87 -27.43
CA SER A 178 -66.72 -114.95 -27.13
C SER A 178 -66.15 -116.37 -27.07
N ALA A 179 -64.85 -116.55 -27.35
CA ALA A 179 -64.23 -117.87 -27.54
C ALA A 179 -63.67 -118.56 -26.27
N PHE A 180 -63.65 -117.90 -25.10
CA PHE A 180 -62.63 -118.17 -24.06
C PHE A 180 -63.00 -118.96 -22.78
N ASP A 181 -64.26 -119.26 -22.46
CA ASP A 181 -64.56 -120.24 -21.38
C ASP A 181 -65.79 -121.11 -21.67
N LYS A 182 -65.72 -122.36 -21.18
CA LYS A 182 -66.78 -123.36 -21.22
C LYS A 182 -67.22 -123.59 -19.77
N ALA A 183 -68.35 -122.96 -19.43
CA ALA A 183 -68.89 -122.72 -18.09
C ALA A 183 -68.40 -123.66 -16.96
N GLY A 184 -67.73 -123.07 -15.96
CA GLY A 184 -67.37 -123.71 -14.69
C GLY A 184 -65.89 -124.10 -14.54
N THR A 185 -65.11 -124.07 -15.62
CA THR A 185 -63.67 -124.43 -15.59
C THR A 185 -62.85 -123.42 -14.79
N ALA A 186 -63.08 -122.12 -14.99
CA ALA A 186 -62.39 -121.07 -14.25
C ALA A 186 -62.69 -121.12 -12.74
N GLU A 187 -63.97 -121.19 -12.37
CA GLU A 187 -64.42 -121.14 -10.97
C GLU A 187 -63.91 -122.34 -10.14
N THR A 188 -63.90 -123.54 -10.74
CA THR A 188 -63.32 -124.74 -10.12
C THR A 188 -61.82 -124.57 -9.83
N LYS A 189 -61.07 -123.96 -10.77
CA LYS A 189 -59.63 -123.68 -10.58
C LYS A 189 -59.39 -122.57 -9.56
N VAL A 190 -60.23 -121.53 -9.53
CA VAL A 190 -60.17 -120.46 -8.53
C VAL A 190 -60.39 -121.04 -7.13
N LYS A 191 -61.38 -121.92 -6.94
CA LYS A 191 -61.61 -122.55 -5.64
C LYS A 191 -60.44 -123.47 -5.22
N ALA A 192 -59.91 -124.27 -6.14
CA ALA A 192 -58.75 -125.13 -5.87
C ALA A 192 -57.49 -124.31 -5.52
N LEU A 193 -57.29 -123.14 -6.14
CA LEU A 193 -56.21 -122.22 -5.81
C LEU A 193 -56.42 -121.55 -4.43
N ALA A 194 -57.67 -121.17 -4.11
CA ALA A 194 -58.07 -120.59 -2.84
C ALA A 194 -57.85 -121.57 -1.67
N ASP A 195 -58.43 -122.77 -1.75
CA ASP A 195 -58.32 -123.81 -0.70
C ASP A 195 -56.89 -124.35 -0.56
N GLY A 196 -56.09 -124.30 -1.63
CA GLY A 196 -54.72 -124.83 -1.68
C GLY A 196 -53.63 -123.79 -1.34
N ALA A 197 -52.96 -123.28 -2.37
CA ALA A 197 -51.77 -122.43 -2.21
C ALA A 197 -52.08 -121.09 -1.52
N VAL A 198 -53.25 -120.49 -1.78
CA VAL A 198 -53.63 -119.24 -1.10
C VAL A 198 -53.85 -119.50 0.39
N LYS A 199 -54.65 -120.50 0.78
CA LYS A 199 -54.83 -120.85 2.19
C LYS A 199 -53.52 -121.21 2.88
N THR A 200 -52.64 -121.98 2.21
CA THR A 200 -51.32 -122.34 2.77
C THR A 200 -50.47 -121.10 3.05
N ASN A 201 -50.48 -120.11 2.15
CA ASN A 201 -49.82 -118.83 2.38
C ASN A 201 -50.51 -118.01 3.50
N THR A 202 -51.84 -118.00 3.57
CA THR A 202 -52.59 -117.33 4.66
C THR A 202 -52.26 -117.93 6.03
N ASP A 203 -52.26 -119.25 6.14
CA ASP A 203 -51.92 -119.98 7.38
C ASP A 203 -50.46 -119.73 7.79
N ALA A 204 -49.53 -119.73 6.82
CA ALA A 204 -48.12 -119.41 7.07
C ALA A 204 -47.91 -117.94 7.50
N ILE A 205 -48.61 -116.99 6.87
CA ILE A 205 -48.59 -115.57 7.26
C ILE A 205 -49.15 -115.39 8.68
N ALA A 206 -50.22 -116.12 9.04
CA ALA A 206 -50.75 -116.12 10.40
C ALA A 206 -49.72 -116.66 11.41
N ALA A 207 -49.07 -117.80 11.13
CA ALA A 207 -48.02 -118.36 12.00
C ALA A 207 -46.75 -117.49 12.10
N ILE A 208 -46.48 -116.64 11.11
CA ILE A 208 -45.38 -115.66 11.14
C ILE A 208 -45.76 -114.44 12.01
N ASN A 209 -47.00 -113.98 11.90
CA ASN A 209 -47.50 -112.74 12.52
C ASN A 209 -48.25 -112.91 13.85
N ASP A 210 -48.43 -114.15 14.34
CA ASP A 210 -49.09 -114.42 15.62
C ASP A 210 -48.42 -113.64 16.76
N ALA A 211 -49.24 -112.98 17.59
CA ALA A 211 -48.77 -111.94 18.51
C ALA A 211 -48.00 -112.49 19.72
N ASP A 212 -48.27 -113.74 20.12
CA ASP A 212 -47.71 -114.36 21.33
C ASP A 212 -46.64 -115.41 20.98
N THR A 213 -46.83 -116.15 19.88
CA THR A 213 -46.01 -117.30 19.48
C THR A 213 -45.36 -117.17 18.10
N GLY A 214 -45.76 -116.18 17.30
CA GLY A 214 -45.29 -116.01 15.92
C GLY A 214 -43.80 -115.68 15.82
N ILE A 215 -43.24 -115.90 14.63
CA ILE A 215 -41.80 -115.67 14.38
C ILE A 215 -41.43 -114.20 14.64
N LEU A 216 -42.31 -113.24 14.33
CA LEU A 216 -42.09 -111.83 14.67
C LEU A 216 -42.10 -111.57 16.18
N ALA A 217 -43.01 -112.20 16.93
CA ALA A 217 -43.10 -112.06 18.39
C ALA A 217 -41.85 -112.64 19.09
N GLN A 218 -41.38 -113.81 18.65
CA GLN A 218 -40.15 -114.43 19.13
C GLN A 218 -38.91 -113.59 18.77
N ALA A 219 -38.82 -113.10 17.53
CA ALA A 219 -37.71 -112.23 17.10
C ALA A 219 -37.69 -110.90 17.86
N LYS A 220 -38.85 -110.30 18.12
CA LYS A 220 -38.98 -109.11 18.98
C LYS A 220 -38.55 -109.42 20.42
N THR A 221 -39.01 -110.51 21.01
CA THR A 221 -38.62 -110.92 22.38
C THR A 221 -37.11 -111.10 22.51
N TYR A 222 -36.46 -111.70 21.49
CA TYR A 222 -35.00 -111.81 21.44
C TYR A 222 -34.31 -110.44 21.30
N ALA A 223 -34.82 -109.55 20.45
CA ALA A 223 -34.27 -108.21 20.26
C ALA A 223 -34.42 -107.33 21.52
N ASP A 224 -35.60 -107.35 22.16
CA ASP A 224 -35.88 -106.63 23.40
C ASP A 224 -35.00 -107.16 24.55
N GLY A 225 -34.82 -108.49 24.65
CA GLY A 225 -33.90 -109.09 25.61
C GLY A 225 -32.44 -108.69 25.39
N LYS A 226 -32.00 -108.56 24.13
CA LYS A 226 -30.66 -108.02 23.80
C LYS A 226 -30.55 -106.52 24.11
N ALA A 227 -31.59 -105.73 23.86
CA ALA A 227 -31.62 -104.31 24.20
C ALA A 227 -31.54 -104.10 25.72
N SER A 228 -32.36 -104.80 26.50
CA SER A 228 -32.33 -104.75 27.97
C SER A 228 -30.99 -105.24 28.55
N THR A 229 -30.36 -106.24 27.93
CA THR A 229 -28.99 -106.66 28.29
C THR A 229 -27.97 -105.56 28.01
N ALA A 230 -28.08 -104.87 26.87
CA ALA A 230 -27.17 -103.78 26.50
C ALA A 230 -27.36 -102.55 27.41
N GLU A 231 -28.60 -102.21 27.76
CA GLU A 231 -28.95 -101.16 28.72
C GLU A 231 -28.40 -101.47 30.12
N THR A 232 -28.58 -102.71 30.59
CA THR A 232 -28.03 -103.19 31.87
C THR A 232 -26.50 -103.08 31.88
N ASN A 233 -25.84 -103.56 30.82
CA ASN A 233 -24.38 -103.48 30.69
C ASN A 233 -23.87 -102.03 30.63
N ALA A 234 -24.57 -101.15 29.91
CA ALA A 234 -24.26 -99.72 29.85
C ALA A 234 -24.40 -99.08 31.24
N LYS A 235 -25.49 -99.38 31.97
CA LYS A 235 -25.67 -98.90 33.35
C LYS A 235 -24.58 -99.43 34.28
N THR A 236 -24.26 -100.72 34.27
CA THR A 236 -23.17 -101.28 35.09
C THR A 236 -21.81 -100.66 34.75
N TYR A 237 -21.54 -100.37 33.47
CA TYR A 237 -20.31 -99.68 33.07
C TYR A 237 -20.28 -98.22 33.57
N VAL A 238 -21.40 -97.49 33.49
CA VAL A 238 -21.50 -96.11 34.01
C VAL A 238 -21.38 -96.08 35.53
N ASP A 239 -22.17 -96.88 36.25
CA ASP A 239 -22.11 -96.99 37.72
C ASP A 239 -20.70 -97.40 38.19
N GLY A 240 -20.04 -98.34 37.48
CA GLY A 240 -18.69 -98.80 37.76
C GLY A 240 -17.56 -97.84 37.35
N LYS A 241 -17.86 -96.76 36.61
CA LYS A 241 -16.90 -95.72 36.21
C LYS A 241 -17.11 -94.38 36.91
N LEU A 242 -18.34 -94.07 37.31
CA LEU A 242 -18.72 -92.82 37.98
C LEU A 242 -19.03 -92.97 39.47
N GLY A 243 -19.21 -94.21 39.95
CA GLY A 243 -19.59 -94.50 41.34
C GLY A 243 -21.12 -94.54 41.55
N ILE A 244 -21.51 -94.80 42.80
CA ILE A 244 -22.94 -94.90 43.19
C ILE A 244 -23.54 -93.49 43.25
N LEU A 245 -24.34 -93.14 42.23
CA LEU A 245 -25.15 -91.94 42.22
C LEU A 245 -26.22 -91.98 43.34
N ALA A 246 -26.38 -90.87 44.05
CA ALA A 246 -27.46 -90.70 45.01
C ALA A 246 -28.79 -90.59 44.24
N LYS A 247 -29.76 -91.45 44.58
CA LYS A 247 -31.02 -91.64 43.83
C LYS A 247 -32.03 -90.50 43.98
N ASP A 248 -31.69 -89.49 44.78
CA ASP A 248 -32.46 -88.31 45.16
C ASP A 248 -31.82 -86.98 44.72
N LYS A 249 -30.65 -87.02 44.04
CA LYS A 249 -29.94 -85.82 43.55
C LYS A 249 -29.50 -85.97 42.09
N THR A 250 -29.45 -84.84 41.37
CA THR A 250 -28.86 -84.79 40.02
C THR A 250 -27.33 -84.80 40.08
N VAL A 251 -26.69 -85.14 38.95
CA VAL A 251 -25.23 -85.05 38.79
C VAL A 251 -24.71 -83.63 39.09
N ALA A 252 -25.47 -82.59 38.74
CA ALA A 252 -25.09 -81.20 39.02
C ALA A 252 -25.10 -80.90 40.53
N GLU A 253 -26.16 -81.30 41.25
CA GLU A 253 -26.25 -81.12 42.70
C GLU A 253 -25.18 -81.93 43.44
N MET A 254 -24.88 -83.16 43.00
CA MET A 254 -23.78 -83.95 43.56
C MET A 254 -22.39 -83.32 43.29
N ILE A 255 -22.23 -82.59 42.19
CA ILE A 255 -20.99 -81.82 41.90
C ILE A 255 -20.91 -80.57 42.80
N GLU A 256 -21.99 -79.85 43.03
CA GLU A 256 -21.99 -78.71 43.96
C GLU A 256 -21.85 -79.14 45.43
N ASP A 257 -22.45 -80.26 45.84
CA ASP A 257 -22.18 -80.90 47.14
C ASP A 257 -20.70 -81.25 47.27
N ALA A 258 -20.10 -81.89 46.25
CA ALA A 258 -18.69 -82.28 46.25
C ALA A 258 -17.74 -81.07 46.29
N LYS A 259 -18.07 -79.97 45.61
CA LYS A 259 -17.35 -78.69 45.73
C LYS A 259 -17.48 -78.09 47.13
N THR A 260 -18.68 -78.14 47.72
CA THR A 260 -18.96 -77.59 49.05
C THR A 260 -18.29 -78.42 50.17
N ALA A 261 -18.18 -79.73 49.97
CA ALA A 261 -17.48 -80.65 50.87
C ALA A 261 -15.96 -80.73 50.62
N ALA A 262 -15.44 -80.10 49.57
CA ALA A 262 -14.01 -80.03 49.30
C ALA A 262 -13.32 -79.05 50.25
N THR A 263 -12.98 -79.51 51.46
CA THR A 263 -12.21 -78.74 52.45
C THR A 263 -10.78 -78.54 51.98
N TYR A 264 -10.56 -77.53 51.15
CA TYR A 264 -9.25 -77.02 50.77
C TYR A 264 -8.64 -76.26 51.96
N ASP A 265 -7.99 -76.98 52.87
CA ASP A 265 -7.24 -76.39 53.97
C ASP A 265 -5.92 -75.80 53.46
N ASP A 266 -5.98 -74.56 52.96
CA ASP A 266 -4.82 -73.78 52.60
C ASP A 266 -4.20 -73.02 53.78
N THR A 267 -4.67 -73.20 55.02
CA THR A 267 -4.23 -72.40 56.19
C THR A 267 -2.71 -72.36 56.32
N ALA A 268 -2.03 -73.48 56.05
CA ALA A 268 -0.56 -73.58 56.08
C ALA A 268 0.14 -72.93 54.86
N LEU A 269 -0.53 -72.82 53.71
CA LEU A 269 -0.05 -72.08 52.54
C LEU A 269 -0.29 -70.57 52.72
N THR A 270 -1.51 -70.18 53.07
CA THR A 270 -1.92 -68.80 53.36
C THR A 270 -1.07 -68.17 54.47
N ALA A 271 -0.79 -68.90 55.56
CA ALA A 271 0.13 -68.44 56.60
C ALA A 271 1.59 -68.25 56.09
N ARG A 272 2.05 -69.09 55.15
CA ARG A 272 3.38 -68.94 54.52
C ARG A 272 3.43 -67.79 53.53
N VAL A 273 2.35 -67.53 52.80
CA VAL A 273 2.22 -66.36 51.91
C VAL A 273 2.27 -65.08 52.74
N ALA A 274 1.42 -64.94 53.75
CA ALA A 274 1.41 -63.76 54.63
C ALA A 274 2.75 -63.54 55.37
N ALA A 275 3.44 -64.61 55.78
CA ALA A 275 4.77 -64.50 56.37
C ALA A 275 5.83 -64.02 55.36
N ASN A 276 5.77 -64.51 54.12
CA ASN A 276 6.65 -64.07 53.03
C ASN A 276 6.36 -62.62 52.61
N GLU A 277 5.09 -62.23 52.51
CA GLU A 277 4.67 -60.84 52.20
C GLU A 277 5.24 -59.87 53.22
N LYS A 278 5.06 -60.13 54.52
CA LYS A 278 5.63 -59.31 55.59
C LYS A 278 7.17 -59.27 55.59
N ALA A 279 7.82 -60.39 55.21
CA ALA A 279 9.28 -60.41 55.04
C ALA A 279 9.73 -59.57 53.84
N LEU A 280 8.98 -59.58 52.73
CA LEU A 280 9.23 -58.75 51.55
C LEU A 280 8.97 -57.27 51.81
N GLU A 281 7.91 -56.90 52.54
CA GLU A 281 7.68 -55.54 53.04
C GLU A 281 8.88 -55.06 53.87
N THR A 282 9.40 -55.92 54.76
CA THR A 282 10.56 -55.61 55.59
C THR A 282 11.82 -55.43 54.74
N LEU A 283 12.09 -56.31 53.77
CA LEU A 283 13.26 -56.20 52.88
C LEU A 283 13.21 -54.96 51.99
N ASN A 284 12.03 -54.61 51.46
CA ASN A 284 11.84 -53.56 50.46
C ASN A 284 11.58 -52.16 51.08
N GLY A 285 11.33 -52.08 52.38
CA GLY A 285 11.13 -50.81 53.08
C GLY A 285 12.41 -49.98 53.27
N GLU A 286 12.31 -48.93 54.09
CA GLU A 286 13.42 -48.04 54.45
C GLU A 286 13.89 -48.22 55.92
N GLY A 287 13.19 -49.06 56.68
CA GLY A 287 13.43 -49.31 58.10
C GLY A 287 14.54 -50.32 58.40
N GLU A 288 14.77 -50.56 59.68
CA GLU A 288 15.73 -51.55 60.16
C GLU A 288 15.39 -52.97 59.65
N GLY A 289 16.40 -53.69 59.15
CA GLY A 289 16.24 -54.98 58.48
C GLY A 289 15.98 -54.92 56.97
N SER A 290 15.75 -53.74 56.39
CA SER A 290 15.61 -53.58 54.94
C SER A 290 16.95 -53.60 54.18
N VAL A 291 16.90 -53.97 52.90
CA VAL A 291 18.06 -53.87 52.00
C VAL A 291 18.49 -52.41 51.82
N SER A 292 17.52 -51.49 51.71
CA SER A 292 17.76 -50.05 51.59
C SER A 292 18.58 -49.52 52.78
N LYS A 293 18.14 -49.83 54.02
CA LYS A 293 18.82 -49.42 55.24
C LYS A 293 20.19 -50.09 55.40
N ALA A 294 20.30 -51.39 55.11
CA ALA A 294 21.57 -52.11 55.19
C ALA A 294 22.62 -51.57 54.20
N VAL A 295 22.21 -51.19 52.98
CA VAL A 295 23.09 -50.53 52.00
C VAL A 295 23.45 -49.11 52.45
N ALA A 296 22.49 -48.34 52.97
CA ALA A 296 22.74 -46.99 53.49
C ALA A 296 23.74 -46.99 54.67
N ASP A 297 23.62 -47.95 55.59
CA ASP A 297 24.53 -48.13 56.73
C ASP A 297 25.91 -48.67 56.29
N GLY A 298 25.94 -49.55 55.29
CA GLY A 298 27.19 -50.00 54.65
C GLY A 298 27.95 -48.86 53.97
N ILE A 299 27.27 -48.00 53.24
CA ILE A 299 27.86 -46.78 52.66
C ILE A 299 28.31 -45.82 53.76
N ALA A 300 27.48 -45.60 54.79
CA ALA A 300 27.83 -44.72 55.91
C ALA A 300 29.06 -45.20 56.69
N THR A 301 29.22 -46.52 56.88
CA THR A 301 30.41 -47.09 57.55
C THR A 301 31.66 -47.04 56.68
N VAL A 302 31.56 -47.21 55.35
CA VAL A 302 32.68 -46.97 54.42
C VAL A 302 33.10 -45.50 54.43
N VAL A 303 32.16 -44.55 54.45
CA VAL A 303 32.46 -43.11 54.49
C VAL A 303 32.98 -42.65 55.86
N ALA A 304 32.49 -43.23 56.96
CA ALA A 304 32.93 -42.89 58.32
C ALA A 304 34.24 -43.58 58.75
N GLY A 305 34.61 -44.69 58.08
CA GLY A 305 35.86 -45.42 58.30
C GLY A 305 36.94 -45.16 57.25
N ALA A 306 36.74 -44.17 56.38
CA ALA A 306 37.71 -43.78 55.36
C ALA A 306 38.93 -43.09 55.99
N ASP A 307 40.12 -43.34 55.43
CA ASP A 307 41.35 -42.67 55.85
C ASP A 307 41.36 -41.19 55.40
N ALA A 308 42.22 -40.36 55.99
CA ALA A 308 42.20 -38.90 55.85
C ALA A 308 42.31 -38.39 54.39
N ASP A 309 42.94 -39.17 53.51
CA ASP A 309 43.05 -38.87 52.07
C ASP A 309 41.70 -38.90 51.32
N PHE A 310 40.65 -39.47 51.91
CA PHE A 310 39.31 -39.60 51.34
C PHE A 310 38.27 -38.64 51.96
N ASP A 311 38.68 -37.69 52.81
CA ASP A 311 37.76 -36.76 53.50
C ASP A 311 36.89 -35.97 52.51
N THR A 312 37.38 -35.69 51.29
CA THR A 312 36.59 -35.08 50.21
C THR A 312 35.32 -35.85 49.82
N LEU A 313 35.32 -37.19 49.89
CA LEU A 313 34.11 -37.99 49.66
C LEU A 313 33.13 -37.89 50.83
N LYS A 314 33.64 -37.70 52.05
CA LYS A 314 32.85 -37.46 53.25
C LYS A 314 32.24 -36.05 53.23
N GLU A 315 33.03 -35.02 52.92
CA GLU A 315 32.54 -33.64 52.73
C GLU A 315 31.44 -33.60 51.66
N VAL A 316 31.63 -34.25 50.50
CA VAL A 316 30.61 -34.30 49.45
C VAL A 316 29.37 -35.08 49.90
N ALA A 317 29.52 -36.21 50.59
CA ALA A 317 28.37 -36.99 51.10
C ALA A 317 27.57 -36.23 52.18
N ASP A 318 28.25 -35.55 53.10
CA ASP A 318 27.63 -34.75 54.15
C ASP A 318 27.02 -33.45 53.58
N TRP A 319 27.63 -32.84 52.55
CA TRP A 319 27.05 -31.73 51.80
C TRP A 319 25.78 -32.14 51.06
N ILE A 320 25.79 -33.25 50.32
CA ILE A 320 24.59 -33.78 49.62
C ILE A 320 23.48 -34.14 50.61
N LYS A 321 23.81 -34.63 51.82
CA LYS A 321 22.83 -34.92 52.87
C LYS A 321 22.29 -33.67 53.59
N SER A 322 22.99 -32.54 53.56
CA SER A 322 22.65 -31.34 54.32
C SER A 322 22.20 -30.14 53.48
N ASP A 323 22.47 -30.10 52.17
CA ASP A 323 21.93 -29.07 51.28
C ASP A 323 20.43 -29.28 51.00
N THR A 324 19.64 -28.91 52.00
CA THR A 324 18.21 -28.67 51.88
C THR A 324 17.90 -27.32 51.23
N THR A 325 18.90 -26.54 50.83
CA THR A 325 18.75 -25.12 50.47
C THR A 325 18.80 -24.85 48.98
N GLY A 326 19.71 -25.46 48.20
CA GLY A 326 19.91 -25.14 46.80
C GLY A 326 18.64 -25.33 45.95
N ALA A 327 18.14 -26.57 45.87
CA ALA A 327 16.96 -26.90 45.07
C ALA A 327 15.66 -26.28 45.64
N ALA A 328 15.48 -26.28 46.96
CA ALA A 328 14.28 -25.74 47.60
C ALA A 328 14.19 -24.22 47.47
N LYS A 329 15.31 -23.50 47.64
CA LYS A 329 15.35 -22.05 47.41
C LYS A 329 15.12 -21.72 45.94
N MET A 330 15.74 -22.45 45.00
CA MET A 330 15.45 -22.25 43.57
C MET A 330 13.97 -22.45 43.24
N GLN A 331 13.31 -23.45 43.85
CA GLN A 331 11.87 -23.67 43.67
C GLN A 331 11.04 -22.50 44.26
N ALA A 332 11.40 -21.98 45.43
CA ALA A 332 10.74 -20.82 46.04
C ALA A 332 10.97 -19.51 45.26
N ASP A 333 12.18 -19.28 44.75
CA ASP A 333 12.52 -18.14 43.89
C ASP A 333 11.72 -18.20 42.57
N ILE A 334 11.63 -19.37 41.95
CA ILE A 334 10.83 -19.61 40.73
C ILE A 334 9.32 -19.41 41.01
N ALA A 335 8.82 -19.85 42.16
CA ALA A 335 7.43 -19.62 42.57
C ALA A 335 7.13 -18.12 42.77
N THR A 336 8.07 -17.40 43.39
CA THR A 336 7.98 -15.94 43.61
C THR A 336 7.99 -15.17 42.28
N LEU A 337 8.93 -15.48 41.38
CA LEU A 337 9.01 -14.87 40.05
C LEU A 337 7.75 -15.09 39.21
N LYS A 338 7.12 -16.26 39.34
CA LYS A 338 5.83 -16.65 38.72
C LYS A 338 4.59 -16.18 39.49
N GLY A 339 4.77 -15.42 40.58
CA GLY A 339 3.68 -14.89 41.39
C GLY A 339 2.73 -13.96 40.61
N GLY A 340 1.52 -13.78 41.14
CA GLY A 340 0.54 -12.86 40.57
C GLY A 340 0.95 -11.38 40.68
N ASP A 341 0.13 -10.50 40.13
CA ASP A 341 0.31 -9.04 40.07
C ASP A 341 0.13 -8.31 41.42
N THR A 342 0.16 -9.07 42.51
CA THR A 342 0.11 -8.64 43.92
C THR A 342 1.28 -9.21 44.74
N VAL A 343 2.11 -10.08 44.16
CA VAL A 343 3.23 -10.74 44.84
C VAL A 343 4.51 -9.94 44.63
N ASP A 344 5.07 -9.39 45.69
CA ASP A 344 6.34 -8.65 45.61
C ASP A 344 7.50 -9.58 45.16
N GLY A 345 8.35 -9.06 44.27
CA GLY A 345 9.38 -9.85 43.59
C GLY A 345 8.89 -10.65 42.38
N SER A 346 7.59 -10.68 42.07
CA SER A 346 7.08 -11.31 40.85
C SER A 346 7.26 -10.43 39.61
N VAL A 347 7.44 -11.07 38.45
CA VAL A 347 7.52 -10.35 37.16
C VAL A 347 6.21 -9.62 36.85
N ALA A 348 5.07 -10.21 37.25
CA ALA A 348 3.74 -9.61 37.04
C ALA A 348 3.54 -8.32 37.85
N LYS A 349 3.99 -8.30 39.12
CA LYS A 349 3.93 -7.11 39.98
C LYS A 349 4.79 -5.99 39.41
N SER A 350 6.04 -6.28 39.00
CA SER A 350 6.91 -5.28 38.38
C SER A 350 6.36 -4.70 37.08
N LEU A 351 5.72 -5.52 36.22
CA LEU A 351 5.05 -5.04 35.00
C LEU A 351 3.87 -4.11 35.32
N LYS A 352 3.06 -4.46 36.32
CA LYS A 352 1.91 -3.65 36.78
C LYS A 352 2.34 -2.32 37.37
N ASP A 353 3.37 -2.31 38.23
CA ASP A 353 3.91 -1.08 38.82
C ASP A 353 4.50 -0.16 37.74
N ALA A 354 5.26 -0.72 36.78
CA ALA A 354 5.81 0.03 35.65
C ALA A 354 4.71 0.60 34.73
N LYS A 355 3.63 -0.17 34.49
CA LYS A 355 2.46 0.33 33.76
C LYS A 355 1.77 1.45 34.55
N ALA A 356 1.50 1.28 35.84
CA ALA A 356 0.85 2.30 36.66
C ALA A 356 1.63 3.62 36.69
N TYR A 357 2.97 3.56 36.81
CA TYR A 357 3.84 4.73 36.68
C TYR A 357 3.73 5.40 35.30
N THR A 358 3.67 4.60 34.22
CA THR A 358 3.55 5.12 32.85
C THR A 358 2.18 5.77 32.63
N ASP A 359 1.11 5.15 33.10
CA ASP A 359 -0.25 5.69 33.04
C ASP A 359 -0.37 6.98 33.86
N GLU A 360 0.30 7.09 35.01
CA GLU A 360 0.39 8.32 35.81
C GLU A 360 1.10 9.44 35.03
N LYS A 361 2.23 9.14 34.36
CA LYS A 361 2.95 10.14 33.56
C LYS A 361 2.21 10.57 32.30
N ASN A 362 1.46 9.67 31.67
CA ASN A 362 0.56 10.02 30.57
C ASN A 362 -0.56 10.92 31.07
N THR A 363 -1.29 10.53 32.13
CA THR A 363 -2.34 11.35 32.76
C THR A 363 -1.84 12.75 33.13
N ALA A 364 -0.62 12.87 33.66
CA ALA A 364 0.02 14.15 33.99
C ALA A 364 0.49 14.93 32.76
N MET A 365 0.74 14.27 31.62
CA MET A 365 1.00 14.92 30.32
C MET A 365 -0.30 15.47 29.74
N ASP A 366 -1.34 14.64 29.69
CA ASP A 366 -2.65 14.97 29.13
C ASP A 366 -3.27 16.15 29.89
N THR A 367 -3.24 16.12 31.24
CA THR A 367 -3.66 17.26 32.10
C THR A 367 -2.91 18.56 31.76
N ARG A 368 -1.64 18.49 31.35
CA ARG A 368 -0.85 19.66 30.93
C ARG A 368 -1.18 20.12 29.52
N VAL A 369 -1.52 19.20 28.61
CA VAL A 369 -2.04 19.52 27.27
C VAL A 369 -3.40 20.20 27.39
N ASP A 370 -4.36 19.60 28.10
CA ASP A 370 -5.68 20.19 28.40
C ASP A 370 -5.55 21.60 28.99
N THR A 371 -4.61 21.80 29.92
CA THR A 371 -4.35 23.11 30.53
C THR A 371 -3.82 24.13 29.52
N LEU A 372 -2.94 23.72 28.59
CA LEU A 372 -2.41 24.58 27.54
C LEU A 372 -3.46 24.88 26.47
N GLU A 373 -4.21 23.88 26.01
CA GLU A 373 -5.31 24.04 25.05
C GLU A 373 -6.43 24.93 25.62
N LYS A 374 -6.75 24.80 26.91
CA LYS A 374 -7.71 25.68 27.59
C LYS A 374 -7.18 27.09 27.84
N ALA A 375 -5.88 27.26 28.05
CA ALA A 375 -5.24 28.59 28.14
C ALA A 375 -5.12 29.28 26.78
N ILE A 376 -5.15 28.51 25.69
CA ILE A 376 -5.26 28.97 24.31
C ILE A 376 -6.72 29.31 23.99
N GLY A 377 -7.68 28.40 24.23
CA GLY A 377 -9.11 28.65 24.07
C GLY A 377 -9.64 28.50 22.62
N GLU A 378 -10.92 28.84 22.44
CA GLU A 378 -11.62 28.71 21.15
C GLU A 378 -11.09 29.74 20.13
N GLY A 379 -10.48 29.26 19.05
CA GLY A 379 -9.84 30.09 18.02
C GLY A 379 -8.57 29.47 17.42
N GLY A 380 -8.02 28.44 18.05
CA GLY A 380 -6.83 27.74 17.56
C GLY A 380 -5.53 28.40 18.01
N SER A 381 -4.46 28.21 17.23
CA SER A 381 -3.08 28.50 17.66
C SER A 381 -2.84 29.94 18.12
N VAL A 382 -1.81 30.14 18.96
CA VAL A 382 -1.38 31.48 19.41
C VAL A 382 -1.12 32.43 18.23
N ALA A 383 -0.61 31.93 17.10
CA ALA A 383 -0.45 32.73 15.89
C ALA A 383 -1.81 33.15 15.29
N THR A 384 -2.77 32.22 15.22
CA THR A 384 -4.14 32.48 14.77
C THR A 384 -4.84 33.53 15.63
N GLN A 385 -4.64 33.49 16.95
CA GLN A 385 -5.20 34.49 17.86
C GLN A 385 -4.52 35.85 17.71
N ILE A 386 -3.19 35.90 17.59
CA ILE A 386 -2.47 37.15 17.32
C ILE A 386 -2.95 37.78 16.01
N THR A 387 -3.09 37.02 14.92
CA THR A 387 -3.70 37.51 13.68
C THR A 387 -5.15 37.99 13.88
N THR A 388 -5.94 37.29 14.71
CA THR A 388 -7.33 37.65 14.99
C THR A 388 -7.45 38.96 15.77
N GLU A 389 -6.61 39.18 16.80
CA GLU A 389 -6.59 40.44 17.56
C GLU A 389 -5.99 41.59 16.74
N ILE A 390 -5.00 41.33 15.88
CA ILE A 390 -4.47 42.31 14.91
C ILE A 390 -5.59 42.76 13.95
N GLY A 391 -6.34 41.83 13.36
CA GLY A 391 -7.45 42.16 12.46
C GLY A 391 -8.66 42.85 13.12
N LYS A 392 -8.69 43.00 14.46
CA LYS A 392 -9.65 43.88 15.16
C LYS A 392 -9.19 45.34 15.26
N LEU A 393 -7.91 45.61 15.00
CA LEU A 393 -7.36 46.96 14.91
C LEU A 393 -7.59 47.58 13.51
N ASP A 394 -7.82 46.74 12.50
CA ASP A 394 -8.02 47.15 11.12
C ASP A 394 -9.26 48.03 10.99
N ALA A 395 -9.01 49.31 10.72
CA ALA A 395 -10.03 50.36 10.74
C ALA A 395 -9.78 51.38 9.63
N THR A 396 -10.85 51.90 9.05
CA THR A 396 -10.80 53.14 8.26
C THR A 396 -11.62 54.19 8.97
N VAL A 397 -10.94 55.22 9.47
CA VAL A 397 -11.53 56.31 10.25
C VAL A 397 -11.34 57.62 9.48
N ALA A 398 -12.45 58.25 9.13
CA ALA A 398 -12.46 59.61 8.59
C ALA A 398 -12.65 60.61 9.73
N SER A 399 -11.89 61.71 9.70
CA SER A 399 -12.10 62.83 10.61
C SER A 399 -13.47 63.48 10.41
N ALA A 400 -13.97 64.16 11.44
CA ALA A 400 -14.91 65.25 11.23
C ALA A 400 -14.30 66.32 10.29
N GLU A 401 -15.12 67.22 9.75
CA GLU A 401 -14.58 68.36 9.01
C GLU A 401 -13.73 69.23 9.92
N VAL A 402 -12.47 69.45 9.54
CA VAL A 402 -11.50 70.21 10.36
C VAL A 402 -11.92 71.67 10.52
N GLU A 403 -12.60 72.20 9.50
CA GLU A 403 -13.29 73.49 9.48
C GLU A 403 -14.66 73.28 8.82
N ALA A 404 -15.75 73.60 9.53
CA ALA A 404 -17.10 73.26 9.10
C ALA A 404 -17.49 74.00 7.81
N GLY A 405 -17.86 73.24 6.76
CA GLY A 405 -18.22 73.81 5.47
C GLY A 405 -17.03 74.09 4.53
N LYS A 406 -15.79 73.79 4.94
CA LYS A 406 -14.64 73.70 4.02
C LYS A 406 -14.45 72.30 3.43
N GLY A 407 -15.14 71.28 3.95
CA GLY A 407 -15.13 69.93 3.39
C GLY A 407 -13.79 69.21 3.49
N ILE A 408 -12.81 69.75 4.24
CA ILE A 408 -11.50 69.12 4.41
C ILE A 408 -11.62 67.98 5.43
N LYS A 409 -11.27 66.77 4.99
CA LYS A 409 -11.31 65.53 5.78
C LYS A 409 -10.00 64.77 5.64
N VAL A 410 -9.51 64.24 6.75
CA VAL A 410 -8.38 63.30 6.80
C VAL A 410 -8.95 61.91 7.01
N THR A 411 -8.70 61.01 6.06
CA THR A 411 -9.03 59.59 6.20
C THR A 411 -7.76 58.82 6.53
N VAL A 412 -7.79 58.09 7.63
CA VAL A 412 -6.77 57.14 8.08
C VAL A 412 -7.27 55.73 7.80
N THR A 413 -6.42 54.90 7.21
CA THR A 413 -6.67 53.48 6.99
C THR A 413 -5.54 52.67 7.60
N GLU A 414 -5.92 51.70 8.43
CA GLU A 414 -5.04 50.74 9.09
C GLU A 414 -5.42 49.31 8.68
N GLU A 415 -4.40 48.49 8.38
CA GLU A 415 -4.50 47.12 7.87
C GLU A 415 -3.32 46.30 8.45
N ASP A 416 -3.55 45.05 8.85
CA ASP A 416 -2.65 44.29 9.74
C ASP A 416 -2.22 45.08 11.00
N GLY A 417 -3.10 45.92 11.54
CA GLY A 417 -2.83 46.81 12.67
C GLY A 417 -1.72 47.85 12.39
N ARG A 418 -1.50 48.20 11.12
CA ARG A 418 -0.49 49.17 10.67
C ARG A 418 -1.13 50.25 9.82
N LEU A 419 -0.66 51.49 9.99
CA LEU A 419 -1.02 52.60 9.12
C LEU A 419 -0.58 52.34 7.67
N THR A 420 -1.53 52.05 6.78
CA THR A 420 -1.30 51.81 5.34
C THR A 420 -1.71 53.00 4.47
N GLY A 421 -2.64 53.85 4.94
CA GLY A 421 -3.07 55.03 4.20
C GLY A 421 -3.37 56.25 5.09
N VAL A 422 -2.88 57.42 4.67
CA VAL A 422 -3.36 58.73 5.13
C VAL A 422 -3.71 59.56 3.90
N THR A 423 -4.99 59.88 3.74
CA THR A 423 -5.48 60.67 2.60
C THR A 423 -6.14 61.94 3.09
N VAL A 424 -5.68 63.10 2.61
CA VAL A 424 -6.35 64.39 2.83
C VAL A 424 -7.19 64.72 1.60
N THR A 425 -8.48 64.95 1.80
CA THR A 425 -9.41 65.34 0.73
C THR A 425 -10.06 66.67 1.09
N GLY A 426 -10.27 67.55 0.10
CA GLY A 426 -10.83 68.88 0.34
C GLY A 426 -10.74 69.80 -0.89
N ASN A 427 -11.50 70.90 -0.89
CA ASN A 427 -11.55 71.84 -2.00
C ASN A 427 -10.49 72.95 -1.86
N TYR A 428 -9.28 72.70 -2.39
CA TYR A 428 -8.14 73.63 -2.31
C TYR A 428 -8.34 74.97 -3.01
N ALA A 429 -9.37 75.14 -3.85
CA ALA A 429 -9.54 76.31 -4.71
C ALA A 429 -9.76 77.64 -3.97
N GLU A 430 -10.25 77.62 -2.72
CA GLU A 430 -10.49 78.83 -1.93
C GLU A 430 -9.28 79.31 -1.10
N ILE A 431 -8.19 78.55 -1.06
CA ILE A 431 -7.06 78.82 -0.14
C ILE A 431 -6.08 79.87 -0.71
N TYR A 432 -6.13 80.16 -2.01
CA TYR A 432 -5.15 80.98 -2.71
C TYR A 432 -5.69 82.36 -3.12
N ASP A 433 -5.74 83.31 -2.18
CA ASP A 433 -6.08 84.71 -2.50
C ASP A 433 -4.95 85.44 -3.23
N ALA A 434 -4.80 85.14 -4.52
CA ALA A 434 -3.96 85.89 -5.43
C ALA A 434 -4.45 87.35 -5.64
N LYS A 435 -5.69 87.68 -5.24
CA LYS A 435 -6.35 88.95 -5.57
C LYS A 435 -6.05 90.04 -4.54
N GLY A 436 -6.16 89.74 -3.25
CA GLY A 436 -5.75 90.63 -2.16
C GLY A 436 -4.22 90.82 -2.10
N ALA A 437 -3.45 89.77 -2.39
CA ALA A 437 -2.00 89.84 -2.52
C ALA A 437 -1.56 90.82 -3.62
N ALA A 438 -2.19 90.75 -4.80
CA ALA A 438 -1.91 91.65 -5.92
C ALA A 438 -2.25 93.12 -5.60
N ALA A 439 -3.43 93.39 -5.02
CA ALA A 439 -3.85 94.74 -4.63
C ALA A 439 -2.91 95.37 -3.59
N THR A 440 -2.36 94.56 -2.68
CA THR A 440 -1.37 95.00 -1.68
C THR A 440 -0.03 95.37 -2.35
N ALA A 441 0.42 94.56 -3.32
CA ALA A 441 1.65 94.84 -4.07
C ALA A 441 1.53 96.10 -4.93
N GLU A 442 0.39 96.32 -5.61
CA GLU A 442 0.11 97.53 -6.39
C GLU A 442 0.14 98.80 -5.52
N THR A 443 -0.48 98.74 -4.34
CA THR A 443 -0.48 99.85 -3.36
C THR A 443 0.94 100.20 -2.89
N ASN A 444 1.75 99.18 -2.57
CA ASN A 444 3.13 99.37 -2.13
C ASN A 444 4.02 99.95 -3.25
N ALA A 445 3.87 99.45 -4.48
CA ALA A 445 4.60 99.96 -5.64
C ALA A 445 4.29 101.44 -5.92
N LYS A 446 3.02 101.85 -5.80
CA LYS A 446 2.62 103.25 -5.95
C LYS A 446 3.24 104.14 -4.87
N THR A 447 3.19 103.72 -3.61
CA THR A 447 3.78 104.47 -2.49
C THR A 447 5.28 104.69 -2.66
N TYR A 448 6.00 103.68 -3.17
CA TYR A 448 7.43 103.79 -3.47
C TYR A 448 7.71 104.76 -4.63
N ALA A 449 6.95 104.67 -5.73
CA ALA A 449 7.10 105.54 -6.90
C ALA A 449 6.82 107.02 -6.57
N ASP A 450 5.73 107.30 -5.85
CA ASP A 450 5.39 108.66 -5.42
C ASP A 450 6.47 109.24 -4.49
N GLY A 451 7.14 108.40 -3.69
CA GLY A 451 8.25 108.80 -2.80
C GLY A 451 9.54 109.21 -3.52
N LEU A 452 9.88 108.62 -4.67
CA LEU A 452 11.08 109.00 -5.43
C LEU A 452 10.95 110.35 -6.14
N ALA A 453 9.71 110.79 -6.45
CA ALA A 453 9.46 112.01 -7.22
C ALA A 453 9.93 113.31 -6.52
N GLY A 454 10.04 113.30 -5.18
CA GLY A 454 10.43 114.49 -4.40
C GLY A 454 11.91 114.89 -4.49
N ASN A 455 12.79 114.00 -4.96
CA ASN A 455 14.25 114.17 -4.88
C ASN A 455 14.92 114.65 -6.18
N TYR A 456 14.14 115.02 -7.20
CA TYR A 456 14.66 115.52 -8.48
C TYR A 456 14.32 117.01 -8.72
N ALA A 457 15.28 117.77 -9.26
CA ALA A 457 15.09 119.19 -9.56
C ALA A 457 14.01 119.39 -10.65
N THR A 458 13.13 120.38 -10.45
CA THR A 458 11.96 120.58 -11.33
C THR A 458 12.32 121.31 -12.62
N ALA A 459 11.56 121.04 -13.70
CA ALA A 459 11.75 121.71 -15.00
C ALA A 459 11.61 123.25 -14.95
N ALA A 460 10.95 123.79 -13.92
CA ALA A 460 10.85 125.24 -13.68
C ALA A 460 12.16 125.85 -13.13
N GLN A 461 13.01 125.06 -12.46
CA GLN A 461 14.31 125.50 -11.95
C GLN A 461 15.38 125.48 -13.06
N GLY A 462 15.37 124.45 -13.92
CA GLY A 462 16.27 124.39 -15.09
C GLY A 462 16.06 125.55 -16.08
N LYS A 463 14.81 125.89 -16.42
CA LYS A 463 14.49 126.94 -17.39
C LYS A 463 15.00 128.35 -17.04
N LYS A 464 15.36 128.62 -15.78
CA LYS A 464 15.91 129.92 -15.36
C LYS A 464 17.42 130.07 -15.61
N ALA A 465 18.14 129.01 -15.97
CA ALA A 465 19.55 129.08 -16.31
C ALA A 465 19.78 129.44 -17.80
N ASP A 466 19.03 128.78 -18.71
CA ASP A 466 19.28 128.83 -20.16
C ASP A 466 18.87 130.14 -20.88
N THR A 467 18.14 131.05 -20.21
CA THR A 467 17.58 132.26 -20.86
C THR A 467 18.14 133.58 -20.32
N ALA A 468 19.22 133.53 -19.54
CA ALA A 468 19.94 134.71 -19.05
C ALA A 468 21.03 135.24 -20.02
N VAL A 469 21.10 134.71 -21.25
CA VAL A 469 22.10 135.08 -22.27
C VAL A 469 21.42 135.82 -23.43
N GLN A 470 21.35 137.15 -23.33
CA GLN A 470 20.91 138.03 -24.43
C GLN A 470 22.00 138.15 -25.50
N THR A 471 21.60 138.28 -26.77
CA THR A 471 22.56 138.35 -27.88
C THR A 471 22.97 139.80 -28.15
N VAL A 472 24.27 140.03 -28.31
CA VAL A 472 24.86 141.37 -28.45
C VAL A 472 25.68 141.45 -29.74
N ALA A 473 25.18 142.23 -30.71
CA ALA A 473 25.85 142.52 -31.98
C ALA A 473 26.39 143.95 -32.02
N ALA A 474 27.10 144.34 -33.09
CA ALA A 474 27.49 145.73 -33.31
C ALA A 474 26.26 146.62 -33.63
N GLY A 475 26.27 147.87 -33.19
CA GLY A 475 25.22 148.84 -33.49
C GLY A 475 25.51 149.70 -34.74
N ASP A 476 24.48 150.38 -35.23
CA ASP A 476 24.54 151.14 -36.49
C ASP A 476 25.40 152.41 -36.42
N THR A 477 25.77 152.85 -35.20
CA THR A 477 26.67 153.98 -34.95
C THR A 477 27.78 153.58 -33.99
N ASN A 478 28.98 154.12 -34.20
CA ASN A 478 30.12 153.88 -33.32
C ASN A 478 29.80 154.32 -31.88
N GLY A 479 30.13 153.47 -30.89
CA GLY A 479 29.66 153.62 -29.52
C GLY A 479 28.28 153.00 -29.23
N THR A 480 27.73 152.16 -30.13
CA THR A 480 26.50 151.37 -29.86
C THR A 480 26.67 149.88 -30.15
N ILE A 481 25.91 149.05 -29.43
CA ILE A 481 25.76 147.61 -29.60
C ILE A 481 24.29 147.26 -29.73
N LYS A 482 23.98 146.31 -30.61
CA LYS A 482 22.65 145.74 -30.77
C LYS A 482 22.42 144.61 -29.78
N VAL A 483 21.95 144.97 -28.58
CA VAL A 483 21.30 143.98 -27.69
C VAL A 483 19.93 143.68 -28.32
N ASP A 484 19.73 142.42 -28.70
CA ASP A 484 18.53 141.91 -29.39
C ASP A 484 18.03 142.83 -30.53
N GLY A 485 18.97 143.35 -31.33
CA GLY A 485 18.71 144.14 -32.53
C GLY A 485 18.52 145.65 -32.34
N LYS A 486 18.47 146.19 -31.11
CA LYS A 486 18.37 147.64 -30.84
C LYS A 486 19.70 148.23 -30.41
N ASN A 487 20.09 149.37 -31.02
CA ASN A 487 21.26 150.15 -30.62
C ASN A 487 21.12 150.64 -29.16
N VAL A 488 21.72 149.92 -28.23
CA VAL A 488 22.06 150.39 -26.89
C VAL A 488 23.41 151.08 -27.01
N THR A 489 23.61 152.26 -26.42
CA THR A 489 24.95 152.83 -26.31
C THR A 489 25.84 151.87 -25.53
N VAL A 490 26.95 151.44 -26.14
CA VAL A 490 28.08 150.93 -25.37
C VAL A 490 28.45 152.06 -24.42
N TYR A 491 28.62 151.76 -23.14
CA TYR A 491 29.23 152.74 -22.26
C TYR A 491 30.68 152.95 -22.70
N THR A 492 30.91 154.00 -23.48
CA THR A 492 32.25 154.47 -23.87
C THR A 492 32.95 154.91 -22.59
N HIS A 493 33.62 153.96 -21.95
CA HIS A 493 34.23 154.13 -20.64
C HIS A 493 35.14 155.36 -20.64
N PRO A 494 34.95 156.32 -19.73
CA PRO A 494 35.71 157.56 -19.75
C PRO A 494 37.18 157.25 -19.44
N ALA A 495 38.09 158.01 -20.05
CA ALA A 495 39.53 157.82 -19.86
C ALA A 495 40.00 158.14 -18.42
N ASN A 496 39.17 158.84 -17.65
CA ASN A 496 39.39 159.26 -16.27
C ASN A 496 38.05 159.13 -15.51
N HIS A 497 38.10 158.83 -14.21
CA HIS A 497 36.93 158.77 -13.32
C HIS A 497 37.01 159.83 -12.23
N THR A 498 35.88 160.16 -11.60
CA THR A 498 35.89 160.83 -10.29
C THR A 498 35.97 159.80 -9.15
N ILE A 499 36.53 160.19 -8.00
CA ILE A 499 36.54 159.39 -6.75
C ILE A 499 35.18 158.71 -6.48
N SER A 500 34.10 159.47 -6.66
CA SER A 500 32.72 159.08 -6.37
C SER A 500 32.13 158.02 -7.31
N GLU A 501 32.72 157.80 -8.48
CA GLU A 501 32.14 156.97 -9.54
C GLU A 501 32.81 155.59 -9.69
N VAL A 502 33.99 155.39 -9.12
CA VAL A 502 34.58 154.06 -8.96
C VAL A 502 35.05 153.85 -7.54
N THR A 503 34.33 152.99 -6.83
CA THR A 503 34.53 152.59 -5.43
C THR A 503 35.91 151.97 -5.21
N GLY A 504 36.93 152.82 -5.01
CA GLY A 504 38.33 152.44 -4.75
C GLY A 504 39.32 152.59 -5.91
N LEU A 505 39.07 153.41 -6.95
CA LEU A 505 40.00 153.56 -8.10
C LEU A 505 40.68 154.94 -8.25
N GLN A 506 40.25 156.02 -7.58
CA GLN A 506 41.14 157.21 -7.49
C GLN A 506 42.43 156.84 -6.72
N ASP A 507 42.33 155.88 -5.81
CA ASP A 507 43.44 155.23 -5.13
C ASP A 507 44.34 154.39 -6.07
N ALA A 508 43.91 154.15 -7.32
CA ALA A 508 44.54 153.23 -8.29
C ALA A 508 44.64 153.79 -9.75
N LEU A 509 44.77 155.12 -9.88
CA LEU A 509 45.89 155.79 -10.58
C LEU A 509 45.81 156.20 -12.07
N ASP A 510 46.77 157.08 -12.42
CA ASP A 510 46.93 157.88 -13.63
C ASP A 510 48.28 157.61 -14.40
N GLU A 511 48.83 156.39 -14.47
CA GLU A 511 50.26 156.18 -14.89
C GLU A 511 50.57 155.99 -16.40
N LYS A 512 50.16 154.88 -17.05
CA LYS A 512 50.14 154.62 -18.53
C LYS A 512 51.49 154.34 -19.30
N VAL A 513 51.47 153.35 -20.24
CA VAL A 513 52.21 153.30 -21.59
C VAL A 513 53.76 153.13 -21.58
N LYS A 514 54.56 152.53 -22.52
CA LYS A 514 54.55 151.61 -23.72
C LYS A 514 56.05 151.23 -24.06
N ASP A 515 56.54 150.44 -25.05
CA ASP A 515 56.13 149.32 -25.96
C ASP A 515 56.77 149.48 -27.39
N ALA A 516 57.74 148.61 -27.80
CA ALA A 516 58.48 148.66 -29.08
C ALA A 516 58.96 147.29 -29.69
N ASP A 517 58.54 146.14 -29.16
CA ASP A 517 59.55 145.12 -28.82
C ASP A 517 59.60 143.76 -29.58
N LEU A 518 58.65 143.39 -30.45
CA LEU A 518 58.48 141.97 -30.89
C LEU A 518 58.38 141.68 -32.41
N ALA A 519 58.74 140.44 -32.81
CA ALA A 519 59.26 140.16 -34.17
C ALA A 519 58.88 138.78 -34.82
N THR A 520 59.71 138.32 -35.75
CA THR A 520 59.37 137.58 -36.99
C THR A 520 58.87 136.13 -36.91
N ILE A 521 58.90 135.40 -35.79
CA ILE A 521 58.60 133.94 -35.83
C ILE A 521 57.13 133.62 -36.17
N ALA A 522 56.22 134.58 -36.02
CA ALA A 522 54.84 134.52 -36.51
C ALA A 522 54.71 134.62 -38.06
N LYS A 523 55.56 133.93 -38.83
CA LYS A 523 55.66 134.05 -40.31
C LYS A 523 56.04 132.76 -41.09
N SER A 524 55.97 131.54 -40.54
CA SER A 524 56.29 130.29 -41.30
C SER A 524 55.48 129.03 -40.85
N GLY A 525 56.08 127.83 -40.75
CA GLY A 525 55.43 126.57 -40.28
C GLY A 525 55.84 125.28 -41.04
N ASN A 526 55.83 124.10 -40.38
CA ASN A 526 55.96 122.73 -40.94
C ASN A 526 55.54 121.64 -39.91
N VAL A 527 55.56 120.32 -40.24
CA VAL A 527 54.80 119.26 -39.53
C VAL A 527 55.52 117.87 -39.43
N ASN A 528 56.52 117.68 -38.56
CA ASN A 528 57.41 116.49 -38.62
C ASN A 528 57.29 115.45 -37.48
N ASP A 529 56.37 115.61 -36.52
CA ASP A 529 56.66 115.21 -35.12
C ASP A 529 56.02 113.90 -34.59
N LEU A 530 55.34 113.06 -35.40
CA LEU A 530 54.63 111.85 -34.88
C LEU A 530 54.74 110.60 -35.78
N VAL A 531 55.21 109.47 -35.22
CA VAL A 531 55.26 108.11 -35.84
C VAL A 531 55.18 107.02 -34.76
N GLN A 532 54.56 105.87 -35.05
CA GLN A 532 54.93 104.57 -34.44
C GLN A 532 54.84 103.43 -35.48
N THR A 533 55.60 102.36 -35.28
CA THR A 533 55.93 101.36 -36.32
C THR A 533 56.18 99.96 -35.75
N ALA A 534 56.14 98.94 -36.61
CA ALA A 534 56.51 97.54 -36.33
C ALA A 534 55.61 96.78 -35.33
N GLY A 535 54.38 97.26 -35.14
CA GLY A 535 53.23 96.37 -34.95
C GLY A 535 52.84 95.71 -36.29
N ASP A 536 52.11 94.58 -36.32
CA ASP A 536 51.56 93.81 -35.19
C ASP A 536 51.55 92.31 -35.53
N TYR A 537 52.13 91.47 -34.67
CA TYR A 537 51.93 90.01 -34.68
C TYR A 537 51.85 89.46 -33.24
N ILE A 538 51.17 88.32 -33.10
CA ILE A 538 50.49 87.91 -31.85
C ILE A 538 51.39 87.08 -30.91
N VAL A 539 51.07 87.17 -29.61
CA VAL A 539 51.88 86.77 -28.43
C VAL A 539 52.03 85.24 -28.25
N ILE A 540 53.08 84.83 -27.51
CA ILE A 540 53.63 83.47 -27.46
C ILE A 540 53.35 82.73 -26.12
N ASN A 541 52.78 81.52 -26.25
CA ASN A 541 53.02 80.22 -25.55
C ASN A 541 53.57 80.13 -24.10
N CYS A 542 53.10 79.12 -23.31
CA CYS A 542 53.96 78.04 -22.71
C CYS A 542 53.25 77.06 -21.71
N GLY A 543 52.62 75.98 -22.20
CA GLY A 543 52.44 74.68 -21.51
C GLY A 543 51.47 74.57 -20.30
N SER A 544 51.20 73.39 -19.70
CA SER A 544 51.42 71.97 -20.11
C SER A 544 50.95 71.00 -18.98
N ALA A 545 50.44 69.77 -19.19
CA ALA A 545 49.86 69.13 -20.38
C ALA A 545 49.07 67.81 -20.03
N THR A 546 47.81 67.74 -20.49
CA THR A 546 47.11 66.59 -21.15
C THR A 546 46.90 65.19 -20.53
N THR A 547 45.61 64.79 -20.62
CA THR A 547 44.99 63.45 -20.74
C THR A 547 45.73 62.40 -21.60
N VAL A 548 45.54 61.11 -21.27
CA VAL A 548 45.49 60.01 -22.27
C VAL A 548 44.35 59.03 -21.92
N ILE A 549 43.47 58.82 -22.91
CA ILE A 549 42.57 57.67 -23.23
C ILE A 549 42.26 56.70 -22.09
#